data_AF-A0A382MW44-F1
#
_entry.id   AF-A0A382MW44-F1
#
_cell.length_a   1.000
_cell.length_b   1.000
_cell.length_c   1.000
_cell.angle_alpha   90.00
_cell.angle_beta   90.00
_cell.angle_gamma   90.00
#
_symmetry.space_group_name_H-M   'P 1'
#
loop_
_entity.id
_entity.type
_entity.pdbx_description
1 polymer ?
#
loop_
_entity_poly.entity_id
_entity_poly.type
_entity_poly.pdbx_seq_one_letter_code
_entity_poly.pdbx_strand_id
1 'polypeptide(L)'
;MTEGRLGINPSQMSVVDKLGRVSWGLILLTSIIACIGFGMLYSAADGNMDPWASRQILRFVAGLAVVLVIAVVDIRIWVRWAYVIYAVTLAGLVAVESFGLIGMGAQR
;
A
#
# COMPACT_ATOMS: atom_id res chain seq x y z
N MET A 1 9.68 17.08 -51.97
CA MET A 1 8.57 16.43 -51.24
C MET A 1 9.13 15.24 -50.49
N THR A 2 9.67 15.45 -49.29
CA THR A 2 10.01 14.35 -48.35
C THR A 2 10.24 14.99 -46.99
N GLU A 3 9.14 15.30 -46.31
CA GLU A 3 9.18 15.68 -44.90
C GLU A 3 9.63 14.46 -44.09
N GLY A 4 10.86 14.53 -43.58
CA GLY A 4 11.37 13.61 -42.58
C GLY A 4 10.53 13.71 -41.33
N ARG A 5 9.50 12.86 -41.24
CA ARG A 5 8.74 12.60 -40.02
C ARG A 5 9.69 11.97 -39.01
N LEU A 6 10.38 12.83 -38.26
CA LEU A 6 11.04 12.48 -37.01
C LEU A 6 9.97 11.93 -36.07
N GLY A 7 9.84 10.61 -36.06
CA GLY A 7 9.02 9.89 -35.09
C GLY A 7 9.58 10.19 -33.71
N ILE A 8 8.96 11.13 -33.01
CA ILE A 8 9.15 11.35 -31.58
C ILE A 8 8.77 10.03 -30.90
N ASN A 9 9.78 9.27 -30.47
CA ASN A 9 9.57 8.10 -29.64
C ASN A 9 8.88 8.57 -28.34
N PRO A 10 7.65 8.12 -28.04
CA PRO A 10 7.00 8.47 -26.79
C PRO A 10 7.84 7.88 -25.66
N SER A 11 8.33 8.76 -24.80
CA SER A 11 9.24 8.49 -23.69
C SER A 11 8.86 7.23 -22.92
N GLN A 12 9.71 6.21 -23.02
CA GLN A 12 9.74 5.05 -22.13
C GLN A 12 10.10 5.55 -20.74
N MET A 13 9.10 5.93 -19.93
CA MET A 13 9.34 6.41 -18.57
C MET A 13 9.98 5.29 -17.75
N SER A 14 11.20 5.53 -17.26
CA SER A 14 11.92 4.55 -16.45
C SER A 14 11.23 4.37 -15.10
N VAL A 15 11.39 3.19 -14.50
CA VAL A 15 10.92 2.90 -13.14
C VAL A 15 11.49 3.91 -12.14
N VAL A 16 12.71 4.40 -12.39
CA VAL A 16 13.37 5.44 -11.58
C VAL A 16 12.62 6.77 -11.66
N ASP A 17 12.14 7.16 -12.84
CA ASP A 17 11.34 8.39 -13.01
C ASP A 17 9.97 8.30 -12.35
N LYS A 18 9.41 7.08 -12.30
CA LYS A 18 8.16 6.81 -11.58
C LYS A 18 8.37 6.95 -10.07
N LEU A 19 9.46 6.38 -9.54
CA LEU A 19 9.79 6.47 -8.12
C LEU A 19 10.14 7.91 -7.68
N GLY A 20 10.79 8.69 -8.55
CA GLY A 20 11.08 10.10 -8.30
C GLY A 20 9.84 11.01 -8.23
N ARG A 21 8.73 10.62 -8.89
CA ARG A 21 7.45 11.35 -8.85
C ARG A 21 6.58 11.01 -7.64
N VAL A 22 6.95 9.99 -6.87
CA VAL A 22 6.23 9.66 -5.64
C VAL A 22 6.35 10.84 -4.67
N SER A 23 5.28 11.15 -3.96
CA SER A 23 5.28 12.19 -2.94
C SER A 23 6.09 11.73 -1.72
N TRP A 24 7.41 11.84 -1.80
CA TRP A 24 8.35 11.47 -0.73
C TRP A 24 8.05 12.19 0.58
N GLY A 25 7.50 13.42 0.51
CA GLY A 25 7.01 14.15 1.67
C GLY A 25 5.88 13.43 2.41
N LEU A 26 4.95 12.78 1.70
CA LEU A 26 3.87 12.00 2.32
C LEU A 26 4.39 10.71 2.96
N ILE A 27 5.33 10.03 2.30
CA ILE A 27 5.97 8.83 2.87
C ILE A 27 6.75 9.19 4.14
N LEU A 28 7.47 10.30 4.13
CA LEU A 28 8.22 10.77 5.29
C LEU A 28 7.26 11.17 6.42
N LEU A 29 6.21 11.94 6.12
CA LEU A 29 5.22 12.36 7.10
C LEU A 29 4.51 11.18 7.76
N THR A 30 4.06 10.21 6.96
CA THR A 30 3.42 8.98 7.45
C THR A 30 4.40 8.14 8.29
N SER A 31 5.68 8.10 7.91
CA SER A 31 6.72 7.42 8.70
C SER A 31 6.97 8.10 10.04
N ILE A 32 6.96 9.44 10.12
CA ILE A 32 7.06 10.17 11.39
C ILE A 32 5.89 9.80 12.29
N ILE A 33 4.66 9.84 11.77
CA ILE A 33 3.46 9.48 12.54
C ILE A 33 3.55 8.04 13.04
N ALA A 34 4.02 7.11 12.20
CA ALA A 34 4.24 5.71 12.59
C ALA A 34 5.28 5.58 13.71
N CYS A 35 6.41 6.28 13.63
CA CYS A 35 7.44 6.30 14.68
C CYS A 35 6.90 6.80 16.02
N ILE A 36 6.09 7.86 16.01
CA ILE A 36 5.42 8.35 17.22
C ILE A 36 4.51 7.24 17.78
N GLY A 37 3.73 6.56 16.94
CA GLY A 37 2.91 5.42 17.33
C GLY A 37 3.71 4.25 17.92
N PHE A 38 4.88 3.93 17.37
CA PHE A 38 5.78 2.92 17.94
C PHE A 38 6.27 3.35 19.34
N GLY A 39 6.60 4.63 19.51
CA GLY A 39 6.96 5.19 20.82
C GLY A 39 5.83 5.09 21.85
N MET A 40 4.59 5.35 21.44
CA MET A 40 3.43 5.16 22.32
C MET A 40 3.23 3.69 22.72
N LEU A 41 3.39 2.75 21.78
CA LEU A 41 3.29 1.31 22.08
C LEU A 41 4.41 0.83 23.01
N TYR A 42 5.62 1.34 22.84
CA TYR A 42 6.74 1.09 23.74
C TYR A 42 6.46 1.62 25.15
N SER A 43 5.90 2.83 25.25
CA SER A 43 5.51 3.42 26.54
C SER A 43 4.38 2.66 27.22
N ALA A 44 3.42 2.14 26.47
CA ALA A 44 2.31 1.34 27.02
C ALA A 44 2.75 -0.04 27.52
N ALA A 45 3.94 -0.50 27.11
CA ALA A 45 4.52 -1.80 27.45
C ALA A 45 5.58 -1.74 28.55
N ASP A 46 5.57 -0.68 29.38
CA ASP A 46 6.57 -0.44 30.44
C ASP A 46 8.03 -0.46 29.93
N GLY A 47 8.25 -0.04 28.68
CA GLY A 47 9.57 -0.03 28.06
C GLY A 47 10.01 -1.36 27.44
N ASN A 48 9.09 -2.30 27.25
CA ASN A 48 9.33 -3.51 26.46
C ASN A 48 8.92 -3.31 24.99
N MET A 49 9.77 -3.72 24.05
CA MET A 49 9.41 -3.72 22.62
C MET A 49 8.41 -4.82 22.26
N ASP A 50 8.35 -5.88 23.06
CA ASP A 50 7.37 -6.96 22.92
C ASP A 50 6.20 -6.81 23.90
N PRO A 51 4.96 -7.14 23.47
CA PRO A 51 4.60 -7.83 22.23
C PRO A 51 3.99 -6.94 21.12
N TRP A 52 3.78 -5.65 21.35
CA TRP A 52 2.97 -4.81 20.46
C TRP A 52 3.80 -3.99 19.46
N ALA A 53 4.87 -3.35 19.91
CA ALA A 53 5.69 -2.50 19.05
C ALA A 53 6.38 -3.32 17.95
N SER A 54 6.95 -4.50 18.29
CA SER A 54 7.57 -5.41 17.32
C SER A 54 6.62 -5.82 16.18
N ARG A 55 5.40 -6.25 16.52
CA ARG A 55 4.36 -6.62 15.53
C ARG A 55 3.91 -5.44 14.69
N GLN A 56 3.81 -4.25 15.28
CA GLN A 56 3.38 -3.04 14.57
C GLN A 56 4.46 -2.54 13.60
N ILE A 57 5.73 -2.57 14.01
CA ILE A 57 6.87 -2.23 13.16
C ILE A 57 6.92 -3.17 11.95
N LEU A 58 6.78 -4.48 12.16
CA LEU A 58 6.80 -5.46 11.07
C LEU A 58 5.67 -5.20 10.06
N ARG A 59 4.45 -4.92 10.55
CA ARG A 59 3.30 -4.58 9.70
C ARG A 59 3.52 -3.28 8.94
N PHE A 60 4.12 -2.27 9.57
CA PHE A 60 4.42 -1.00 8.92
C PHE A 60 5.45 -1.17 7.81
N VAL A 61 6.54 -1.90 8.05
CA VAL A 61 7.57 -2.18 7.02
C VAL A 61 6.98 -2.96 5.86
N ALA A 62 6.15 -3.97 6.13
CA ALA A 62 5.44 -4.71 5.09
C ALA A 62 4.49 -3.80 4.28
N GLY A 63 3.72 -2.94 4.96
CA GLY A 63 2.85 -1.96 4.32
C GLY A 63 3.60 -0.94 3.46
N LEU A 64 4.75 -0.46 3.94
CA LEU A 64 5.62 0.45 3.20
C LEU A 64 6.14 -0.19 1.92
N ALA A 65 6.56 -1.45 1.99
CA ALA A 65 6.97 -2.21 0.81
C ALA A 65 5.82 -2.37 -0.20
N VAL A 66 4.60 -2.66 0.27
CA VAL A 66 3.40 -2.75 -0.59
C VAL A 66 3.12 -1.43 -1.29
N VAL A 67 3.17 -0.29 -0.59
CA VAL A 67 2.95 1.03 -1.19
C VAL A 67 3.99 1.34 -2.26
N LEU A 68 5.27 1.00 -2.02
CA LEU A 68 6.33 1.20 -3.01
C LEU A 68 6.11 0.34 -4.26
N VAL A 69 5.68 -0.92 -4.10
CA VAL A 69 5.31 -1.78 -5.24
C VAL A 69 4.14 -1.18 -6.02
N ILE A 70 3.07 -0.75 -5.33
CA ILE A 70 1.91 -0.12 -5.96
C ILE A 70 2.32 1.13 -6.75
N ALA A 71 3.21 1.95 -6.20
CA ALA A 71 3.70 3.18 -6.83
C ALA A 71 4.46 2.94 -8.15
N VAL A 72 5.10 1.79 -8.32
CA VAL A 72 5.83 1.42 -9.55
C VAL A 72 4.89 0.85 -10.62
N VAL A 73 3.80 0.19 -10.21
CA VAL A 73 2.82 -0.42 -11.12
C VAL A 73 2.02 0.66 -11.86
N ASP A 74 1.88 0.50 -13.19
CA ASP A 74 1.12 1.42 -14.03
C ASP A 74 -0.36 1.44 -13.61
N ILE A 75 -0.93 2.63 -13.47
CA ILE A 75 -2.34 2.87 -13.11
C ILE A 75 -3.33 2.12 -14.01
N ARG A 76 -2.99 1.87 -15.28
CA ARG A 76 -3.84 1.12 -16.21
C ARG A 76 -4.06 -0.32 -15.79
N ILE A 77 -3.10 -0.94 -15.11
CA ILE A 77 -3.25 -2.29 -14.58
C ILE A 77 -4.33 -2.27 -13.50
N TRP A 78 -4.23 -1.34 -12.54
CA TRP A 78 -5.21 -1.18 -11.47
C TRP A 78 -6.61 -0.93 -11.99
N VAL A 79 -6.76 -0.02 -12.95
CA VAL A 79 -8.07 0.29 -13.56
C VAL A 79 -8.66 -0.92 -14.30
N ARG A 80 -7.84 -1.69 -15.03
CA ARG A 80 -8.31 -2.89 -15.73
C ARG A 80 -8.82 -3.97 -14.77
N TRP A 81 -8.18 -4.13 -13.62
CA TRP A 81 -8.55 -5.13 -12.62
C TRP A 81 -9.56 -4.62 -11.58
N ALA A 82 -9.90 -3.34 -11.59
CA ALA A 82 -10.76 -2.72 -10.58
C ALA A 82 -12.10 -3.46 -10.38
N TYR A 83 -12.79 -3.79 -11.48
CA TYR A 83 -14.05 -4.53 -11.41
C TYR A 83 -13.89 -5.96 -10.87
N VAL A 84 -12.78 -6.63 -11.21
CA VAL A 84 -12.51 -7.99 -10.73
C VAL A 84 -12.20 -7.97 -9.23
N ILE A 85 -11.33 -7.05 -8.80
CA ILE A 85 -11.00 -6.87 -7.37
C ILE A 85 -12.27 -6.54 -6.59
N TYR A 86 -13.11 -5.63 -7.11
CA TYR A 86 -14.39 -5.29 -6.51
C TYR A 86 -15.30 -6.51 -6.36
N ALA A 87 -15.50 -7.28 -7.43
CA ALA A 87 -16.32 -8.49 -7.38
C ALA A 87 -15.79 -9.53 -6.37
N VAL A 88 -14.48 -9.72 -6.30
CA VAL A 88 -13.83 -10.59 -5.32
C VAL A 88 -14.06 -10.10 -3.89
N THR A 89 -13.93 -8.79 -3.63
CA THR A 89 -14.19 -8.23 -2.29
C THR A 89 -15.66 -8.38 -1.88
N LEU A 90 -16.59 -8.23 -2.83
CA LEU A 90 -18.02 -8.40 -2.60
C LEU A 90 -18.38 -9.87 -2.34
N ALA A 91 -17.80 -10.79 -3.12
CA ALA A 91 -17.92 -12.22 -2.85
C ALA A 91 -17.32 -12.59 -1.48
N GLY A 92 -16.21 -11.95 -1.08
CA GLY A 92 -15.60 -12.11 0.24
C GLY A 92 -16.53 -11.69 1.38
N LEU A 93 -17.25 -10.58 1.23
CA LEU A 93 -18.26 -10.13 2.20
C LEU A 93 -19.36 -11.18 2.40
N VAL A 94 -19.88 -11.75 1.32
CA VAL A 94 -20.88 -12.84 1.38
C VAL A 94 -20.28 -14.11 1.99
N ALA A 95 -19.03 -14.44 1.64
CA ALA A 95 -18.35 -15.62 2.17
C ALA A 95 -18.12 -15.53 3.69
N VAL A 96 -17.83 -14.33 4.21
CA VAL A 96 -17.66 -14.08 5.64
C VAL A 96 -18.95 -14.38 6.43
N GLU A 97 -20.15 -14.22 5.86
CA GLU A 97 -21.39 -14.59 6.57
C GLU A 97 -21.47 -16.10 6.85
N SER A 98 -20.90 -16.92 5.96
CA SER A 98 -20.92 -18.39 6.11
C SER A 98 -19.71 -18.94 6.88
N PHE A 99 -18.54 -18.32 6.72
CA PHE A 99 -17.25 -18.84 7.24
C PHE A 99 -16.54 -17.92 8.24
N GLY A 100 -17.08 -16.73 8.49
CA GLY A 100 -16.46 -15.74 9.36
C GLY A 100 -16.49 -16.11 10.83
N LEU A 101 -15.54 -15.59 11.59
CA LEU A 101 -15.46 -15.81 13.04
C LEU A 101 -16.16 -14.68 13.77
N ILE A 102 -16.97 -15.02 14.76
CA ILE A 102 -17.65 -14.02 15.60
C ILE A 102 -16.64 -13.45 16.59
N GLY A 103 -16.36 -12.15 16.49
CA GLY A 103 -15.49 -11.42 17.41
C GLY A 103 -16.13 -10.10 17.81
N MET A 104 -16.28 -9.87 19.12
CA MET A 104 -16.88 -8.63 19.68
C MET A 104 -18.30 -8.31 19.14
N GLY A 105 -19.10 -9.34 18.84
CA GLY A 105 -20.50 -9.19 18.41
C GLY A 105 -20.72 -8.97 16.91
N ALA A 106 -19.66 -8.99 16.10
CA ALA A 106 -19.74 -8.94 14.64
C ALA A 106 -18.97 -10.13 14.02
N GLN A 107 -19.43 -10.58 12.85
CA GLN A 107 -18.76 -11.60 12.05
C GLN A 107 -17.86 -10.91 11.01
N ARG A 108 -16.60 -11.35 10.93
CA ARG A 108 -15.58 -10.80 10.04
C ARG A 108 -14.67 -11.89 9.48
#